data_AF-A0A2J4PA11-F1
#
_entry.id   AF-A0A2J4PA11-F1
#
_cell.length_a   1.000
_cell.length_b   1.000
_cell.length_c   1.000
_cell.angle_alpha   90.00
_cell.angle_beta   90.00
_cell.angle_gamma   90.00
#
_symmetry.space_group_name_H-M   'P 1'
#
loop_
_entity.id
_entity.type
_entity.pdbx_description
1 polymer ?
#
loop_
_entity_poly.entity_id
_entity_poly.type
_entity_poly.pdbx_seq_one_letter_code
_entity_poly.pdbx_strand_id
1 'polypeptide(L)' 'IRNEAKVGRNDPCPCGSGKKYKQCCLAK' A
#
# COMPACT_ATOMS: atom_id res chain seq x y z
N ILE A 1 -0.27 -17.09 13.43
CA ILE A 1 -0.97 -15.78 13.34
C ILE A 1 -0.26 -15.00 12.23
N ARG A 2 -0.89 -14.80 11.06
CA ARG A 2 -0.21 -14.15 9.91
C ARG A 2 -0.06 -12.65 10.21
N ASN A 3 1.16 -12.27 10.63
CA ASN A 3 1.65 -10.89 10.66
C ASN A 3 1.91 -10.43 9.22
N GLU A 4 0.85 -10.27 8.43
CA GLU A 4 0.93 -9.47 7.23
C GLU A 4 0.83 -8.02 7.71
N ALA A 5 1.97 -7.33 7.75
CA ALA A 5 2.00 -5.89 7.99
C ALA A 5 1.12 -5.24 6.91
N LYS A 6 -0.16 -5.01 7.24
CA LYS A 6 -1.12 -4.43 6.32
C LYS A 6 -0.64 -3.02 6.04
N VAL A 7 -0.03 -2.83 4.87
CA VAL A 7 0.33 -1.49 4.39
C VAL A 7 -0.93 -0.63 4.49
N GLY A 8 -0.86 0.41 5.30
CA GLY A 8 -1.99 1.28 5.52
C GLY A 8 -2.38 1.97 4.23
N ARG A 9 -3.67 2.28 4.07
CA ARG A 9 -4.19 2.91 2.85
C ARG A 9 -3.45 4.22 2.49
N ASN A 10 -3.01 4.98 3.49
CA ASN A 10 -2.33 6.25 3.28
C ASN A 10 -0.80 6.15 3.19
N ASP A 11 -0.23 4.99 3.48
CA ASP A 11 1.22 4.76 3.38
C ASP A 11 1.71 4.84 1.93
N PRO A 12 3.01 5.15 1.71
CA PRO A 12 3.61 5.06 0.38
C PRO A 12 3.46 3.65 -0.20
N CYS A 13 3.18 3.56 -1.49
CA CYS A 13 3.03 2.27 -2.16
C CYS A 13 4.38 1.53 -2.18
N PRO A 14 4.43 0.25 -1.73
CA PRO A 14 5.65 -0.55 -1.78
C PRO A 14 6.09 -0.89 -3.22
N CYS A 15 5.26 -0.60 -4.21
CA CYS A 15 5.55 -0.75 -5.62
C CYS A 15 6.54 0.29 -6.20
N GLY A 16 6.96 1.28 -5.39
CA GLY A 16 7.93 2.31 -5.83
C GLY A 16 7.35 3.39 -6.75
N SER A 17 6.03 3.44 -6.93
CA SER A 17 5.37 4.43 -7.81
C SER A 17 5.36 5.87 -7.28
N GLY A 18 5.79 6.08 -6.03
CA GLY A 18 5.68 7.36 -5.32
C GLY A 18 4.25 7.76 -4.90
N LYS A 19 3.24 6.97 -5.28
CA LYS A 19 1.82 7.20 -4.90
C LYS A 19 1.50 6.55 -3.56
N LYS A 20 0.45 7.04 -2.88
CA LYS A 20 -0.12 6.35 -1.69
C LYS A 20 -0.69 4.99 -2.09
N TYR A 21 -0.65 4.01 -1.20
CA TYR A 21 -1.12 2.65 -1.44
C TYR A 21 -2.58 2.63 -1.94
N LYS A 22 -3.46 3.45 -1.33
CA LYS A 22 -4.85 3.64 -1.75
C LYS A 22 -5.06 4.24 -3.14
N GLN A 23 -4.05 4.90 -3.71
CA GLN A 23 -4.11 5.55 -5.02
C GLN A 23 -3.27 4.81 -6.07
N CYS A 24 -2.78 3.60 -5.74
CA CYS A 24 -1.93 2.80 -6.61
C CYS A 24 -2.42 1.36 -6.63
N CYS A 25 -1.76 0.44 -5.91
CA CYS A 25 -2.09 -0.99 -5.94
C CYS A 25 -3.46 -1.34 -5.34
N LEU A 26 -4.02 -0.48 -4.47
CA LEU A 26 -5.36 -0.66 -3.92
C LEU A 26 -6.44 0.06 -4.73
N ALA A 27 -6.07 0.95 -5.66
CA ALA A 27 -6.98 1.64 -6.58
C ALA A 27 -7.29 0.81 -7.84
N LYS A 28 -6.96 -0.48 -7.83
CA LYS A 28 -7.38 -1.42 -8.87
C LYS A 28 -8.89 -1.61 -8.84
#